data_AF-A0A7N8WYP2-F1
#
_entry.id   AF-A0A7N8WYP2-F1
#
_cell.length_a   1.000
_cell.length_b   1.000
_cell.length_c   1.000
_cell.angle_alpha   90.00
_cell.angle_beta   90.00
_cell.angle_gamma   90.00
#
_symmetry.space_group_name_H-M   'P 1'
#
loop_
_entity.id
_entity.type
_entity.pdbx_description
1 polymer ?
#
loop_
_entity_poly.entity_id
_entity_poly.type
_entity_poly.pdbx_seq_one_letter_code
_entity_poly.pdbx_strand_id
1 'polypeptide(L)'
;MICILLVAGHGTVLETQIKNDDTGLYSHLAGVPKALLPGIRGKKILDFWWETVNMRQLFTEVYLVTNADKYKHFERWATANDFPVENVINDGSTTLEECLGAVADLELAIRSRKLNDDVMVIAGDMLCADQNFDIAQVIRFFRSKPRELIIYYELEETEKSSSRGIVEVCPDTHRITRFLEKPQAGLTTSRLASVVFYCIQRDTLSYLSDFLSLQPQQASDITFGQFWEWLINEKQRDVFGMKLPTGFQLIGQVGLSDYTKWLTLYSTKQQYSPAKPITCRSYARVGLMGNPSDGFNGKTIAMTISNFWAEVTLVESPTLVLVPHPLNDPTEFGSLQDLFCISRKEGYLGGLRLLQATCKKFHQFCSKQGIALTKQNFTLKYDTNIPRQVVNPQPSAVTLHSCLTLQDLPKPIRANFILNVETDELFITAGLQDRVVQVYEGLVYMDFSKKLMEEQGYGNYVSLDMSDLPLFWLAYLSDPSDSGRIHSDVRQRWLSVVEAMKTFAELTDQARTALQDRDWSSLAQLMDQNFELRRSVYADDCLGPGNLKMVQLARQFGSAVKLPGSGGAVVGLCLDQEKLVEMRQAFQEAGCVFCFIVPYNPSAHTVSGQH
;
A
#
# COMPACT_ATOMS: atom_id res chain seq x y z
N MET A 1 0.64 28.17 -9.50
CA MET A 1 1.75 27.69 -8.64
C MET A 1 3.06 27.91 -9.37
N ILE A 2 4.03 28.52 -8.71
CA ILE A 2 5.37 28.82 -9.19
C ILE A 2 6.36 27.79 -8.61
N CYS A 3 7.41 27.43 -9.34
CA CYS A 3 8.51 26.61 -8.80
C CYS A 3 9.77 27.46 -8.62
N ILE A 4 10.51 27.23 -7.53
CA ILE A 4 11.80 27.86 -7.24
C ILE A 4 12.82 26.75 -6.96
N LEU A 5 13.84 26.67 -7.81
CA LEU A 5 15.00 25.79 -7.65
C LEU A 5 16.11 26.55 -6.94
N LEU A 6 16.63 26.01 -5.83
CA LEU A 6 17.72 26.60 -5.06
C LEU A 6 19.03 25.85 -5.35
N VAL A 7 20.04 26.58 -5.82
CA VAL A 7 21.39 26.08 -6.11
C VAL A 7 22.49 27.04 -5.64
N ALA A 8 22.18 27.91 -4.67
CA ALA A 8 23.07 28.95 -4.14
C ALA A 8 24.07 28.44 -3.08
N GLY A 9 24.12 27.13 -2.81
CA GLY A 9 25.01 26.57 -1.80
C GLY A 9 26.51 26.70 -2.13
N HIS A 10 27.29 27.18 -1.16
CA HIS A 10 28.76 27.23 -1.20
C HIS A 10 29.39 25.91 -0.73
N GLY A 11 29.09 24.80 -1.40
CA GLY A 11 29.59 23.47 -1.05
C GLY A 11 31.12 23.35 -1.16
N THR A 12 31.87 23.54 -0.07
CA THR A 12 33.35 23.56 -0.11
C THR A 12 33.99 22.19 0.05
N VAL A 13 33.35 21.24 0.75
CA VAL A 13 33.95 19.94 1.08
C VAL A 13 34.24 19.11 -0.17
N LEU A 14 33.22 18.86 -1.00
CA LEU A 14 33.35 18.10 -2.24
C LEU A 14 34.34 18.77 -3.20
N GLU A 15 34.22 20.09 -3.39
CA GLU A 15 35.10 20.84 -4.28
C GLU A 15 36.57 20.75 -3.85
N THR A 16 36.84 20.88 -2.54
CA THR A 16 38.20 20.75 -1.99
C THR A 16 38.75 19.34 -2.16
N GLN A 17 37.92 18.32 -1.92
CA GLN A 17 38.34 16.92 -2.08
C GLN A 17 38.56 16.54 -3.54
N ILE A 18 37.78 17.08 -4.49
CA ILE A 18 38.03 16.91 -5.93
C ILE A 18 39.36 17.55 -6.35
N LYS A 19 39.66 18.76 -5.84
CA LYS A 19 40.94 19.45 -6.13
C LYS A 19 42.15 18.70 -5.59
N ASN A 20 41.98 18.01 -4.47
CA ASN A 20 43.03 17.25 -3.78
C ASN A 20 43.01 15.75 -4.11
N ASP A 21 42.27 15.32 -5.14
CA ASP A 21 42.21 13.92 -5.57
C ASP A 21 43.48 13.52 -6.33
N ASP A 22 44.37 12.78 -5.65
CA ASP A 22 45.65 12.31 -6.20
C ASP A 22 45.49 11.31 -7.36
N THR A 23 44.30 10.70 -7.53
CA THR A 23 44.05 9.76 -8.61
C THR A 23 43.84 10.45 -9.97
N GLY A 24 43.52 11.75 -9.95
CA GLY A 24 43.24 12.56 -11.14
C GLY A 24 41.92 12.22 -11.84
N LEU A 25 41.15 11.22 -11.35
CA LEU A 25 39.92 10.74 -11.96
C LEU A 25 38.84 11.84 -12.04
N TYR A 26 38.77 12.71 -11.02
CA TYR A 26 37.75 13.76 -10.91
C TYR A 26 38.28 15.16 -11.24
N SER A 27 39.52 15.28 -11.70
CA SER A 27 40.17 16.57 -12.02
C SER A 27 39.35 17.45 -12.97
N HIS A 28 38.66 16.84 -13.94
CA HIS A 28 37.79 17.52 -14.90
C HIS A 28 36.52 18.14 -14.29
N LEU A 29 36.17 17.77 -13.06
CA LEU A 29 35.03 18.31 -12.29
C LEU A 29 35.43 19.47 -11.38
N ALA A 30 36.72 19.81 -11.31
CA ALA A 30 37.20 20.91 -10.46
C ALA A 30 36.53 22.24 -10.85
N GLY A 31 35.96 22.94 -9.86
CA GLY A 31 35.25 24.20 -10.05
C GLY A 31 33.84 24.07 -10.64
N VAL A 32 33.35 22.86 -10.92
CA VAL A 32 31.96 22.63 -11.35
C VAL A 32 31.04 22.68 -10.12
N PRO A 33 29.98 23.52 -10.11
CA PRO A 33 29.01 23.55 -9.02
C PRO A 33 28.35 22.18 -8.80
N LYS A 34 28.03 21.82 -7.54
CA LYS A 34 27.45 20.52 -7.19
C LYS A 34 26.22 20.17 -8.04
N ALA A 35 25.30 21.12 -8.24
CA ALA A 35 24.10 20.93 -9.06
C ALA A 35 24.40 20.62 -10.54
N LEU A 36 25.60 20.95 -11.04
CA LEU A 36 26.04 20.70 -12.40
C LEU A 36 26.97 19.49 -12.53
N LEU A 37 27.26 18.80 -11.43
CA LEU A 37 28.02 17.56 -11.48
C LEU A 37 27.20 16.45 -12.17
N PRO A 38 27.87 15.50 -12.84
CA PRO A 38 27.22 14.30 -13.35
C PRO A 38 26.47 13.56 -12.23
N GLY A 39 25.18 13.36 -12.43
CA GLY A 39 24.32 12.52 -11.63
C GLY A 39 24.05 11.18 -12.32
N ILE A 40 22.81 10.73 -12.20
CA ILE A 40 22.37 9.44 -12.75
C ILE A 40 22.38 9.48 -14.28
N ARG A 41 22.92 8.43 -14.92
CA ARG A 41 23.08 8.33 -16.39
C ARG A 41 23.97 9.43 -17.00
N GLY A 42 24.82 10.09 -16.21
CA GLY A 42 25.74 11.12 -16.68
C GLY A 42 25.09 12.47 -17.01
N LYS A 43 23.77 12.62 -16.82
CA LYS A 43 23.09 13.92 -16.87
C LYS A 43 23.46 14.74 -15.64
N LYS A 44 23.43 16.07 -15.71
CA LYS A 44 23.69 16.90 -14.53
C LYS A 44 22.55 16.76 -13.53
N ILE A 45 22.84 16.90 -12.23
CA ILE A 45 21.80 16.81 -11.18
C ILE A 45 20.66 17.81 -11.44
N LEU A 46 20.98 19.03 -11.84
CA LEU A 46 19.99 20.06 -12.13
C LEU A 46 19.13 19.76 -13.38
N ASP A 47 19.67 19.02 -14.36
CA ASP A 47 18.92 18.64 -15.57
C ASP A 47 17.71 17.77 -15.19
N PHE A 48 17.87 16.87 -14.22
CA PHE A 48 16.77 16.04 -13.71
C PHE A 48 15.65 16.89 -13.11
N TRP A 49 16.00 17.87 -12.26
CA TRP A 49 15.02 18.76 -11.65
C TRP A 49 14.34 19.65 -12.67
N TRP A 50 15.09 20.17 -13.65
CA TRP A 50 14.52 20.94 -14.75
C TRP A 50 13.54 20.12 -15.58
N GLU A 51 13.91 18.91 -16.02
CA GLU A 51 13.01 17.99 -16.73
C GLU A 51 11.75 17.68 -15.91
N THR A 52 11.88 17.58 -14.59
CA THR A 52 10.76 17.32 -13.68
C THR A 52 9.80 18.52 -13.57
N VAL A 53 10.31 19.74 -13.51
CA VAL A 53 9.48 20.95 -13.29
C VAL A 53 9.11 21.71 -14.56
N ASN A 54 9.77 21.45 -15.70
CA ASN A 54 9.48 22.07 -17.00
C ASN A 54 8.21 21.48 -17.65
N MET A 55 7.12 21.41 -16.89
CA MET A 55 5.81 20.93 -17.31
C MET A 55 4.84 22.10 -17.27
N ARG A 56 4.63 22.76 -18.43
CA ARG A 56 3.82 23.99 -18.56
C ARG A 56 2.39 23.90 -18.00
N GLN A 57 1.84 22.70 -17.80
CA GLN A 57 0.51 22.51 -17.22
C GLN A 57 0.49 22.58 -15.68
N LEU A 58 1.65 22.47 -15.03
CA LEU A 58 1.77 22.38 -13.58
C LEU A 58 2.28 23.68 -12.95
N PHE A 59 3.30 24.29 -13.57
CA PHE A 59 3.93 25.52 -13.09
C PHE A 59 3.75 26.65 -14.09
N THR A 60 3.36 27.81 -13.58
CA THR A 60 3.24 29.03 -14.40
C THR A 60 4.61 29.59 -14.76
N GLU A 61 5.53 29.57 -13.81
CA GLU A 61 6.91 30.04 -13.95
C GLU A 61 7.85 29.19 -13.09
N VAL A 62 9.13 29.14 -13.50
CA VAL A 62 10.20 28.49 -12.74
C VAL A 62 11.36 29.48 -12.60
N TYR A 63 11.83 29.68 -11.36
CA TYR A 63 13.00 30.50 -11.05
C TYR A 63 14.15 29.64 -10.53
N LEU A 64 15.38 30.05 -10.80
CA LEU A 64 16.59 29.41 -10.31
C LEU A 64 17.39 30.42 -9.48
N VAL A 65 17.56 30.17 -8.18
CA VAL A 65 18.34 31.03 -7.30
C VAL A 65 19.75 30.46 -7.13
N THR A 66 20.76 31.29 -7.38
CA THR A 66 22.18 30.93 -7.28
C THR A 66 23.00 32.06 -6.66
N ASN A 67 24.25 31.78 -6.36
CA ASN A 67 25.19 32.73 -5.80
C ASN A 67 26.04 33.44 -6.87
N ALA A 68 26.71 34.53 -6.49
CA ALA A 68 27.51 35.32 -7.42
C ALA A 68 28.77 34.57 -7.90
N ASP A 69 29.38 33.75 -7.04
CA ASP A 69 30.55 32.93 -7.39
C ASP A 69 30.25 31.96 -8.55
N LYS A 70 29.11 31.26 -8.49
CA LYS A 70 28.73 30.25 -9.48
C LYS A 70 27.75 30.75 -10.54
N TYR A 71 27.29 32.01 -10.48
CA TYR A 71 26.27 32.58 -11.38
C TYR A 71 26.54 32.29 -12.86
N LYS A 72 27.79 32.48 -13.32
CA LYS A 72 28.15 32.28 -14.73
C LYS A 72 27.98 30.83 -15.19
N HIS A 73 28.15 29.85 -14.31
CA HIS A 73 27.92 28.44 -14.63
C HIS A 73 26.43 28.18 -14.86
N PHE A 74 25.56 28.74 -14.03
CA PHE A 74 24.11 28.56 -14.13
C PHE A 74 23.49 29.39 -15.26
N GLU A 75 24.01 30.58 -15.55
CA GLU A 75 23.63 31.34 -16.75
C GLU A 75 23.90 30.53 -18.03
N ARG A 76 25.09 29.93 -18.15
CA ARG A 76 25.44 29.04 -19.27
C ARG A 76 24.57 27.79 -19.33
N TRP A 77 24.31 27.17 -18.18
CA TRP A 77 23.42 26.03 -18.08
C TRP A 77 22.00 26.39 -18.53
N ALA A 78 21.51 27.56 -18.15
CA ALA A 78 20.17 28.02 -18.51
C ALA A 78 20.03 28.20 -20.02
N THR A 79 20.98 28.90 -20.65
CA THR A 79 21.02 29.04 -22.11
C THR A 79 21.07 27.68 -22.82
N ALA A 80 21.84 26.72 -22.30
CA ALA A 80 22.02 25.42 -22.95
C ALA A 80 20.81 24.47 -22.82
N ASN A 81 19.91 24.72 -21.86
CA ASN A 81 18.76 23.86 -21.55
C ASN A 81 17.41 24.55 -21.78
N ASP A 82 17.41 25.65 -22.55
CA ASP A 82 16.22 26.47 -22.83
C ASP A 82 15.48 26.92 -21.55
N PHE A 83 16.22 27.16 -20.47
CA PHE A 83 15.70 27.80 -19.26
C PHE A 83 15.76 29.33 -19.43
N PRO A 84 14.71 30.10 -19.07
CA PRO A 84 14.72 31.56 -19.21
C PRO A 84 15.82 32.18 -18.36
N VAL A 85 16.85 32.77 -18.99
CA VAL A 85 18.00 33.35 -18.31
C VAL A 85 17.58 34.49 -17.39
N GLU A 86 16.55 35.23 -17.77
CA GLU A 86 15.93 36.28 -16.97
C GLU A 86 15.30 35.77 -15.66
N ASN A 87 15.04 34.46 -15.54
CA ASN A 87 14.52 33.82 -14.34
C ASN A 87 15.63 33.26 -13.43
N VAL A 88 16.91 33.43 -13.80
CA VAL A 88 18.04 33.18 -12.90
C VAL A 88 18.19 34.38 -11.95
N ILE A 89 18.24 34.10 -10.65
CA ILE A 89 18.32 35.10 -9.58
C ILE A 89 19.68 34.91 -8.90
N ASN A 90 20.44 35.99 -8.80
CA ASN A 90 21.73 36.03 -8.12
C ASN A 90 21.54 36.61 -6.72
N ASP A 91 21.95 35.86 -5.69
CA ASP A 91 21.86 36.28 -4.29
C ASP A 91 22.95 37.30 -3.87
N GLY A 92 23.98 37.48 -4.69
CA GLY A 92 25.09 38.40 -4.48
C GLY A 92 26.25 37.85 -3.64
N SER A 93 26.11 36.67 -3.03
CA SER A 93 27.12 36.07 -2.16
C SER A 93 28.28 35.45 -2.95
N THR A 94 29.51 35.63 -2.44
CA THR A 94 30.72 35.07 -3.08
C THR A 94 31.43 34.03 -2.23
N THR A 95 31.14 33.97 -0.92
CA THR A 95 31.72 33.01 0.01
C THR A 95 30.63 32.38 0.90
N LEU A 96 31.01 31.32 1.61
CA LEU A 96 30.11 30.65 2.56
C LEU A 96 29.77 31.56 3.76
N GLU A 97 30.70 32.38 4.21
CA GLU A 97 30.49 33.30 5.34
C GLU A 97 29.50 34.43 5.00
N GLU A 98 29.44 34.82 3.72
CA GLU A 98 28.54 35.86 3.19
C GLU A 98 27.22 35.30 2.66
N CYS A 99 26.98 34.00 2.76
CA CYS A 99 25.76 33.40 2.21
C CYS A 99 24.51 33.88 2.95
N LEU A 100 23.42 34.12 2.21
CA LEU A 100 22.17 34.62 2.79
C LEU A 100 21.44 33.54 3.62
N GLY A 101 21.60 32.28 3.21
CA GLY A 101 20.85 31.14 3.74
C GLY A 101 19.59 30.84 2.91
N ALA A 102 19.18 29.57 2.90
CA ALA A 102 18.18 29.06 1.97
C ALA A 102 16.79 29.72 2.12
N VAL A 103 16.44 30.17 3.33
CA VAL A 103 15.18 30.90 3.59
C VAL A 103 15.24 32.32 3.02
N ALA A 104 16.39 32.98 3.16
CA ALA A 104 16.60 34.32 2.62
C ALA A 104 16.70 34.31 1.09
N ASP A 105 17.28 33.26 0.49
CA ASP A 105 17.27 33.04 -0.96
C ASP A 105 15.85 32.95 -1.52
N LEU A 106 14.96 32.25 -0.80
CA LEU A 106 13.55 32.17 -1.15
C LEU A 106 12.84 33.52 -1.02
N GLU A 107 13.06 34.25 0.09
CA GLU A 107 12.52 35.60 0.28
C GLU A 107 12.97 36.55 -0.84
N LEU A 108 14.25 36.50 -1.20
CA LEU A 108 14.82 37.30 -2.27
C LEU A 108 14.11 37.02 -3.60
N ALA A 109 13.87 35.75 -3.93
CA ALA A 109 13.16 35.37 -5.15
C ALA A 109 11.73 35.92 -5.17
N ILE A 110 11.01 35.77 -4.05
CA ILE A 110 9.63 36.26 -3.90
C ILE A 110 9.58 37.78 -4.05
N ARG A 111 10.45 38.51 -3.34
CA ARG A 111 10.45 39.98 -3.33
C ARG A 111 10.94 40.57 -4.64
N SER A 112 12.02 40.04 -5.22
CA SER A 112 12.60 40.56 -6.47
C SER A 112 11.68 40.36 -7.67
N ARG A 113 10.91 39.25 -7.69
CA ARG A 113 9.98 38.93 -8.78
C ARG A 113 8.52 39.24 -8.47
N LYS A 114 8.23 39.77 -7.27
CA LYS A 114 6.88 40.13 -6.80
C LYS A 114 5.90 38.97 -6.94
N LEU A 115 6.34 37.79 -6.52
CA LEU A 115 5.55 36.56 -6.65
C LEU A 115 4.32 36.63 -5.74
N ASN A 116 3.16 36.25 -6.29
CA ASN A 116 1.88 36.25 -5.58
C ASN A 116 1.04 35.03 -5.97
N ASP A 117 1.62 33.85 -5.78
CA ASP A 117 1.01 32.54 -6.05
C ASP A 117 1.58 31.55 -5.02
N ASP A 118 1.01 30.35 -4.95
CA ASP A 118 1.61 29.25 -4.19
C ASP A 118 2.96 28.89 -4.81
N VAL A 119 3.93 28.55 -3.96
CA VAL A 119 5.31 28.31 -4.36
C VAL A 119 5.71 26.88 -3.99
N MET A 120 6.32 26.18 -4.96
CA MET A 120 7.07 24.96 -4.70
C MET A 120 8.55 25.28 -4.64
N VAL A 121 9.24 24.84 -3.60
CA VAL A 121 10.67 25.10 -3.41
C VAL A 121 11.41 23.77 -3.38
N ILE A 122 12.43 23.62 -4.23
CA ILE A 122 13.22 22.39 -4.37
C ILE A 122 14.71 22.75 -4.35
N ALA A 123 15.52 22.01 -3.58
CA ALA A 123 16.96 22.05 -3.73
C ALA A 123 17.38 21.39 -5.06
N GLY A 124 17.96 22.17 -5.97
CA GLY A 124 18.35 21.70 -7.31
C GLY A 124 19.66 20.89 -7.33
N ASP A 125 20.27 20.68 -6.17
CA ASP A 125 21.58 20.06 -5.99
C ASP A 125 21.53 18.68 -5.29
N MET A 126 20.33 18.12 -5.11
CA MET A 126 20.10 16.80 -4.53
C MET A 126 19.78 15.73 -5.59
N LEU A 127 20.24 14.50 -5.36
CA LEU A 127 19.88 13.34 -6.18
C LEU A 127 18.60 12.68 -5.67
N CYS A 128 17.65 12.43 -6.58
CA CYS A 128 16.47 11.62 -6.34
C CYS A 128 16.69 10.20 -6.84
N ALA A 129 16.53 9.19 -5.97
CA ALA A 129 16.78 7.79 -6.34
C ALA A 129 15.77 7.25 -7.37
N ASP A 130 14.52 7.73 -7.35
CA ASP A 130 13.54 7.44 -8.39
C ASP A 130 13.53 8.54 -9.45
N GLN A 131 14.05 8.18 -10.62
CA GLN A 131 14.06 9.04 -11.80
C GLN A 131 12.69 9.17 -12.46
N ASN A 132 11.72 8.35 -12.03
CA ASN A 132 10.38 8.27 -12.59
C ASN A 132 9.31 8.81 -11.63
N PHE A 133 9.69 9.60 -10.64
CA PHE A 133 8.75 10.20 -9.69
C PHE A 133 7.73 11.14 -10.37
N ASP A 134 6.46 11.11 -9.93
CA ASP A 134 5.41 11.99 -10.46
C ASP A 134 5.15 13.24 -9.60
N ILE A 135 5.78 14.35 -9.95
CA ILE A 135 5.58 15.65 -9.29
C ILE A 135 4.11 16.11 -9.31
N ALA A 136 3.31 15.67 -10.30
CA ALA A 136 1.89 15.99 -10.35
C ALA A 136 1.09 15.36 -9.20
N GLN A 137 1.56 14.25 -8.61
CA GLN A 137 0.95 13.68 -7.40
C GLN A 137 1.16 14.59 -6.19
N VAL A 138 2.34 15.20 -6.05
CA VAL A 138 2.63 16.16 -4.98
C VAL A 138 1.68 17.34 -5.04
N ILE A 139 1.54 17.94 -6.23
CA ILE A 139 0.66 19.11 -6.42
C ILE A 139 -0.79 18.74 -6.16
N ARG A 140 -1.26 17.57 -6.61
CA ARG A 140 -2.61 17.08 -6.33
C ARG A 140 -2.84 16.89 -4.83
N PHE A 141 -1.87 16.31 -4.13
CA PHE A 141 -1.96 16.12 -2.68
C PHE A 141 -1.94 17.47 -1.95
N PHE A 142 -1.04 18.37 -2.29
CA PHE A 142 -0.99 19.74 -1.76
C PHE A 142 -2.34 20.47 -1.95
N ARG A 143 -2.91 20.45 -3.16
CA ARG A 143 -4.23 21.05 -3.44
C ARG A 143 -5.38 20.39 -2.69
N SER A 144 -5.24 19.13 -2.26
CA SER A 144 -6.24 18.43 -1.46
C SER A 144 -6.18 18.79 0.03
N LYS A 145 -5.12 19.46 0.47
CA LYS A 145 -4.89 19.87 1.85
C LYS A 145 -5.08 21.40 1.99
N PRO A 146 -5.54 21.88 3.16
CA PRO A 146 -5.80 23.30 3.35
C PRO A 146 -4.55 24.13 3.66
N ARG A 147 -3.34 23.54 3.74
CA ARG A 147 -2.11 24.16 4.25
C ARG A 147 -0.85 23.64 3.54
N GLU A 148 0.32 23.98 4.10
CA GLU A 148 1.65 23.69 3.56
C GLU A 148 1.93 22.19 3.48
N LEU A 149 2.81 21.81 2.55
CA LEU A 149 3.24 20.43 2.36
C LEU A 149 4.76 20.30 2.43
N ILE A 150 5.23 19.38 3.27
CA ILE A 150 6.63 18.97 3.36
C ILE A 150 6.78 17.54 2.81
N ILE A 151 7.72 17.36 1.91
CA ILE A 151 8.14 16.04 1.45
C ILE A 151 9.11 15.41 2.45
N TYR A 152 8.86 14.14 2.80
CA TYR A 152 9.77 13.36 3.63
C TYR A 152 9.99 11.94 3.07
N TYR A 153 11.07 11.31 3.50
CA TYR A 153 11.41 9.92 3.22
C TYR A 153 11.89 9.23 4.50
N GLU A 154 12.04 7.91 4.46
CA GLU A 154 12.55 7.15 5.60
C GLU A 154 14.06 6.94 5.46
N LEU A 155 14.81 7.33 6.50
CA LEU A 155 16.28 7.16 6.53
C LEU A 155 16.68 5.69 6.58
N GLU A 156 17.68 5.31 5.78
CA GLU A 156 18.31 3.98 5.86
C GLU A 156 18.92 3.77 7.26
N GLU A 157 18.99 2.53 7.75
CA GLU A 157 19.51 2.23 9.10
C GLU A 157 20.90 2.81 9.38
N THR A 158 21.73 2.94 8.33
CA THR A 158 23.09 3.49 8.43
C THR A 158 23.15 5.02 8.53
N GLU A 159 22.05 5.72 8.19
CA GLU A 159 21.96 7.17 8.22
C GLU A 159 21.64 7.69 9.62
N LYS A 160 22.32 8.78 10.01
CA LYS A 160 22.14 9.45 11.31
C LYS A 160 21.04 10.51 11.22
N SER A 161 20.12 10.51 12.19
CA SER A 161 19.07 11.54 12.30
C SER A 161 19.62 12.96 12.44
N SER A 162 20.80 13.12 13.03
CA SER A 162 21.49 14.41 13.18
C SER A 162 22.01 15.03 11.88
N SER A 163 21.79 14.39 10.74
CA SER A 163 22.24 14.87 9.43
C SER A 163 21.14 15.58 8.61
N ARG A 164 19.89 15.52 9.06
CA ARG A 164 18.69 16.02 8.36
C ARG A 164 17.70 16.66 9.33
N GLY A 165 16.77 17.44 8.81
CA GLY A 165 15.54 17.76 9.53
C GLY A 165 14.67 16.51 9.65
N ILE A 166 14.16 16.21 10.84
CA ILE A 166 13.33 15.04 11.14
C ILE A 166 11.90 15.48 11.45
N VAL A 167 10.93 14.80 10.86
CA VAL A 167 9.50 15.07 11.07
C VAL A 167 8.83 13.95 11.87
N GLU A 168 7.91 14.32 12.73
CA GLU A 168 6.94 13.40 13.34
C GLU A 168 5.59 13.64 12.67
N VAL A 169 5.00 12.58 12.10
CA VAL A 169 3.81 12.68 11.25
C VAL A 169 2.69 11.85 11.85
N CYS A 170 1.52 12.46 12.03
CA CYS A 170 0.32 11.74 12.42
C CYS A 170 -0.13 10.82 11.26
N PRO A 171 -0.19 9.49 11.46
CA PRO A 171 -0.47 8.55 10.38
C PRO A 171 -1.88 8.70 9.80
N ASP A 172 -2.84 9.19 10.59
CA ASP A 172 -4.24 9.31 10.17
C ASP A 172 -4.52 10.60 9.39
N THR A 173 -3.91 11.71 9.83
CA THR A 173 -4.20 13.05 9.30
C THR A 173 -3.18 13.54 8.29
N HIS A 174 -1.99 12.91 8.28
CA HIS A 174 -0.78 13.38 7.59
C HIS A 174 -0.24 14.70 8.11
N ARG A 175 -0.72 15.17 9.27
CA ARG A 175 -0.23 16.40 9.90
C ARG A 175 1.13 16.16 10.55
N ILE A 176 2.08 17.04 10.29
CA ILE A 176 3.36 17.06 10.99
C ILE A 176 3.13 17.63 12.38
N THR A 177 3.35 16.81 13.41
CA THR A 177 3.17 17.19 14.81
C THR A 177 4.41 17.89 15.36
N ARG A 178 5.58 17.59 14.81
CA ARG A 178 6.85 18.19 15.20
C ARG A 178 7.85 18.17 14.05
N PHE A 179 8.63 19.23 13.94
CA PHE A 179 9.82 19.29 13.07
C PHE A 179 11.04 19.54 13.95
N LEU A 180 12.10 18.76 13.75
CA LEU A 180 13.35 18.87 14.50
C LEU A 180 14.50 19.07 13.53
N GLU A 181 15.19 20.21 13.57
CA GLU A 181 16.35 20.41 12.69
C GLU A 181 17.58 19.69 13.24
N LYS A 182 18.08 18.68 12.51
CA LYS A 182 19.29 17.91 12.83
C LYS A 182 19.37 17.49 14.31
N PRO A 183 18.35 16.78 14.84
CA PRO A 183 18.28 16.47 16.26
C PRO A 183 19.45 15.59 16.71
N GLN A 184 19.89 15.79 17.96
CA GLN A 184 20.80 14.87 18.63
C GLN A 184 20.16 13.48 18.80
N ALA A 185 21.01 12.45 18.87
CA ALA A 185 20.56 11.08 19.05
C ALA A 185 19.71 10.92 20.32
N GLY A 186 18.54 10.28 20.19
CA GLY A 186 17.62 10.01 21.30
C GLY A 186 16.51 11.05 21.52
N LEU A 187 16.54 12.21 20.84
CA LEU A 187 15.48 13.23 20.98
C LEU A 187 14.14 12.84 20.31
N THR A 188 14.17 11.93 19.35
CA THR A 188 13.00 11.38 18.68
C THR A 188 13.28 9.94 18.24
N THR A 189 12.23 9.14 18.17
CA THR A 189 12.27 7.80 17.58
C THR A 189 11.95 7.82 16.08
N SER A 190 11.51 8.97 15.54
CA SER A 190 11.19 9.09 14.13
C SER A 190 12.46 8.99 13.26
N ARG A 191 12.35 8.26 12.15
CA ARG A 191 13.36 8.18 11.09
C ARG A 191 12.92 8.87 9.80
N LEU A 192 11.86 9.69 9.88
CA LEU A 192 11.30 10.38 8.71
C LEU A 192 12.07 11.68 8.47
N ALA A 193 12.92 11.71 7.45
CA ALA A 193 13.74 12.86 7.10
C ALA A 193 13.07 13.75 6.06
N SER A 194 13.10 15.05 6.32
CA SER A 194 12.69 16.11 5.40
C SER A 194 13.84 16.53 4.49
N VAL A 195 13.50 16.93 3.27
CA VAL A 195 14.42 17.57 2.32
C VAL A 195 13.86 18.92 1.88
N VAL A 196 14.68 19.77 1.27
CA VAL A 196 14.19 21.01 0.64
C VAL A 196 13.37 20.64 -0.59
N PHE A 197 12.11 20.31 -0.33
CA PHE A 197 11.07 20.01 -1.30
C PHE A 197 9.73 20.30 -0.59
N TYR A 198 9.28 21.55 -0.73
CA TYR A 198 8.15 22.10 0.01
C TYR A 198 7.13 22.72 -0.93
N CYS A 199 5.84 22.65 -0.58
CA CYS A 199 4.79 23.46 -1.19
C CYS A 199 4.27 24.44 -0.14
N ILE A 200 4.34 25.72 -0.44
CA ILE A 200 4.00 26.82 0.46
C ILE A 200 2.90 27.66 -0.19
N GLN A 201 1.79 27.84 0.52
CA GLN A 201 0.69 28.70 0.12
C GLN A 201 1.11 30.15 0.10
N ARG A 202 0.55 30.92 -0.84
CA ARG A 202 0.85 32.35 -0.99
C ARG A 202 0.72 33.13 0.33
N ASP A 203 -0.27 32.79 1.15
CA ASP A 203 -0.60 33.51 2.39
C ASP A 203 0.46 33.23 3.48
N THR A 204 1.16 32.09 3.39
CA THR A 204 2.20 31.70 4.35
C THR A 204 3.58 32.25 3.99
N LEU A 205 3.78 32.76 2.77
CA LEU A 205 5.06 33.35 2.35
C LEU A 205 5.47 34.56 3.21
N SER A 206 4.51 35.28 3.80
CA SER A 206 4.77 36.41 4.72
C SER A 206 5.56 36.00 5.97
N TYR A 207 5.42 34.76 6.44
CA TYR A 207 6.14 34.26 7.61
C TYR A 207 7.65 34.12 7.37
N LEU A 208 8.11 34.09 6.12
CA LEU A 208 9.54 34.07 5.79
C LEU A 208 10.19 35.36 6.30
N SER A 209 9.59 36.52 6.01
CA SER A 209 10.08 37.82 6.47
C SER A 209 10.01 37.95 7.99
N ASP A 210 8.91 37.48 8.60
CA ASP A 210 8.78 37.44 10.07
C ASP A 210 9.90 36.63 10.71
N PHE A 211 10.17 35.42 10.20
CA PHE A 211 11.23 34.55 10.70
C PHE A 211 12.61 35.19 10.54
N LEU A 212 12.91 35.76 9.36
CA LEU A 212 14.18 36.43 9.08
C LEU A 212 14.41 37.64 10.01
N SER A 213 13.35 38.38 10.37
CA SER A 213 13.45 39.52 11.29
C SER A 213 13.82 39.14 12.73
N LEU A 214 13.60 37.87 13.11
CA LEU A 214 13.96 37.32 14.42
C LEU A 214 15.41 36.81 14.47
N GLN A 215 16.06 36.65 13.32
CA GLN A 215 17.42 36.13 13.25
C GLN A 215 18.46 37.24 13.53
N PRO A 216 19.60 36.90 14.15
CA PRO A 216 20.73 37.83 14.28
C PRO A 216 21.20 38.30 12.90
N GLN A 217 21.56 39.58 12.76
CA GLN A 217 22.01 40.18 11.48
C GLN A 217 23.26 39.53 10.86
N GLN A 218 23.97 38.65 11.57
CA GLN A 218 25.19 37.94 11.13
C GLN A 218 25.03 36.41 11.13
N ALA A 219 23.81 35.89 11.18
CA ALA A 219 23.59 34.44 11.13
C ALA A 219 23.86 33.92 9.71
N SER A 220 24.96 33.17 9.53
CA SER A 220 25.38 32.59 8.26
C SER A 220 24.79 31.21 7.96
N ASP A 221 23.80 30.74 8.75
CA ASP A 221 23.20 29.41 8.61
C ASP A 221 21.68 29.44 8.85
N ILE A 222 20.98 30.34 8.15
CA ILE A 222 19.52 30.41 8.17
C ILE A 222 18.95 29.33 7.25
N THR A 223 18.53 28.21 7.83
CA THR A 223 18.08 27.02 7.10
C THR A 223 16.56 26.88 7.09
N PHE A 224 16.04 26.16 6.09
CA PHE A 224 14.62 25.77 6.11
C PHE A 224 14.25 24.90 7.31
N GLY A 225 15.19 24.13 7.83
CA GLY A 225 14.94 23.30 9.00
C GLY A 225 14.55 24.12 10.23
N GLN A 226 15.32 25.18 10.51
CA GLN A 226 14.99 26.13 11.59
C GLN A 226 13.66 26.85 11.33
N PHE A 227 13.39 27.25 10.09
CA PHE A 227 12.12 27.89 9.73
C PHE A 227 10.93 26.97 9.99
N TRP A 228 11.00 25.70 9.57
CA TRP A 228 9.91 24.74 9.80
C TRP A 228 9.77 24.36 11.27
N GLU A 229 10.89 24.19 11.98
CA GLU A 229 10.89 23.98 13.42
C GLU A 229 10.18 25.13 14.15
N TRP A 230 10.49 26.38 13.82
CA TRP A 230 9.82 27.57 14.37
C TRP A 230 8.33 27.65 13.97
N LEU A 231 8.00 27.47 12.69
CA LEU A 231 6.64 27.64 12.19
C LEU A 231 5.68 26.56 12.73
N ILE A 232 6.16 25.32 12.85
CA ILE A 232 5.38 24.18 13.32
C ILE A 232 5.36 24.16 14.85
N ASN A 233 6.52 24.22 15.50
CA ASN A 233 6.61 23.99 16.95
C ASN A 233 6.28 25.25 17.75
N GLU A 234 6.62 26.45 17.29
CA GLU A 234 6.38 27.70 18.03
C GLU A 234 5.12 28.42 17.56
N LYS A 235 4.96 28.60 16.24
CA LYS A 235 3.75 29.26 15.68
C LYS A 235 2.55 28.33 15.57
N GLN A 236 2.72 27.03 15.82
CA GLN A 236 1.65 26.03 15.84
C GLN A 236 0.80 26.05 14.56
N ARG A 237 1.46 26.28 13.42
CA ARG A 237 0.81 26.23 12.11
C ARG A 237 0.69 24.78 11.66
N ASP A 238 -0.49 24.42 11.20
CA ASP A 238 -0.69 23.10 10.60
C ASP A 238 0.10 22.99 9.29
N VAL A 239 0.98 21.99 9.23
CA VAL A 239 1.74 21.61 8.04
C VAL A 239 1.52 20.12 7.83
N PHE A 240 1.34 19.70 6.57
CA PHE A 240 1.15 18.31 6.22
C PHE A 240 2.43 17.70 5.64
N GLY A 241 2.58 16.39 5.80
CA GLY A 241 3.67 15.61 5.23
C GLY A 241 3.19 14.71 4.08
N MET A 242 4.05 14.47 3.10
CA MET A 242 3.86 13.43 2.09
C MET A 242 5.12 12.54 2.03
N LYS A 243 4.94 11.23 2.18
CA LYS A 243 6.05 10.26 2.10
C LYS A 243 6.36 9.97 0.63
N LEU A 244 7.63 10.14 0.24
CA LEU A 244 8.13 9.58 -1.00
C LEU A 244 8.79 8.22 -0.73
N PRO A 245 8.58 7.22 -1.61
CA PRO A 245 9.12 5.87 -1.43
C PRO A 245 10.64 5.82 -1.59
N THR A 246 11.26 6.90 -2.02
CA THR A 246 12.67 6.94 -2.41
C THR A 246 13.47 7.88 -1.54
N GLY A 247 14.69 7.43 -1.21
CA GLY A 247 15.68 8.26 -0.55
C GLY A 247 16.19 9.38 -1.45
N PHE A 248 16.56 10.49 -0.81
CA PHE A 248 17.27 11.60 -1.42
C PHE A 248 18.71 11.62 -0.96
N GLN A 249 19.62 11.99 -1.87
CA GLN A 249 21.06 11.86 -1.66
C GLN A 249 21.81 13.11 -2.09
N LEU A 250 23.07 13.23 -1.68
CA LEU A 250 23.90 14.44 -1.89
C LEU A 250 23.31 15.72 -1.27
N ILE A 251 22.54 15.57 -0.18
CA ILE A 251 21.91 16.69 0.52
C ILE A 251 22.94 17.40 1.41
N GLY A 252 23.02 18.73 1.29
CA GLY A 252 23.90 19.57 2.10
C GLY A 252 25.38 19.45 1.69
N GLN A 253 26.27 19.59 2.69
CA GLN A 253 27.71 19.43 2.53
C GLN A 253 28.04 17.93 2.46
N VAL A 254 28.59 17.48 1.34
CA VAL A 254 28.93 16.07 1.08
C VAL A 254 30.38 15.94 0.63
N GLY A 255 30.97 14.76 0.85
CA GLY A 255 32.33 14.45 0.42
C GLY A 255 32.40 13.70 -0.91
N LEU A 256 33.61 13.56 -1.43
CA LEU A 256 33.91 12.78 -2.63
C LEU A 256 33.54 11.31 -2.46
N SER A 257 33.69 10.73 -1.26
CA SER A 257 33.26 9.34 -1.03
C SER A 257 31.74 9.16 -1.17
N ASP A 258 30.96 10.13 -0.70
CA ASP A 258 29.50 10.08 -0.83
C ASP A 258 29.11 10.18 -2.30
N TYR A 259 29.71 11.14 -3.02
CA TYR A 259 29.50 11.32 -4.45
C TYR A 259 29.84 10.06 -5.27
N THR A 260 31.00 9.44 -5.02
CA THR A 260 31.44 8.24 -5.75
C THR A 260 30.64 7.00 -5.39
N LYS A 261 30.25 6.83 -4.12
CA LYS A 261 29.35 5.76 -3.69
C LYS A 261 28.05 5.80 -4.48
N TRP A 262 27.46 6.98 -4.64
CA TRP A 262 26.20 7.15 -5.37
C TRP A 262 26.37 6.95 -6.87
N LEU A 263 27.40 7.52 -7.50
CA LEU A 263 27.71 7.26 -8.90
C LEU A 263 27.84 5.74 -9.17
N THR A 264 28.57 5.03 -8.32
CA THR A 264 28.78 3.58 -8.45
C THR A 264 27.46 2.81 -8.30
N LEU A 265 26.66 3.11 -7.28
CA LEU A 265 25.33 2.49 -7.07
C LEU A 265 24.43 2.61 -8.31
N TYR A 266 24.36 3.81 -8.91
CA TYR A 266 23.50 4.05 -10.07
C TYR A 266 24.07 3.55 -11.39
N SER A 267 25.39 3.53 -11.55
CA SER A 267 26.05 2.84 -12.68
C SER A 267 25.87 1.33 -12.62
N THR A 268 25.87 0.73 -11.42
CA THR A 268 25.67 -0.73 -11.26
C THR A 268 24.22 -1.14 -11.48
N LYS A 269 23.24 -0.30 -11.09
CA LYS A 269 21.82 -0.47 -11.46
C LYS A 269 21.55 -0.40 -12.99
N GLN A 270 22.52 0.04 -13.82
CA GLN A 270 22.37 0.02 -15.29
C GLN A 270 22.60 -1.35 -15.92
N GLN A 271 23.23 -2.30 -15.21
CA GLN A 271 23.13 -3.69 -15.63
C GLN A 271 21.69 -4.12 -15.31
N TYR A 272 20.82 -4.05 -16.34
CA TYR A 272 19.49 -4.66 -16.37
C TYR A 272 19.62 -6.14 -15.99
N SER A 273 19.70 -6.39 -14.69
CA SER A 273 19.29 -7.66 -14.13
C SER A 273 17.77 -7.63 -14.27
N PRO A 274 17.15 -8.59 -14.96
CA PRO A 274 15.68 -8.64 -15.03
C PRO A 274 15.15 -8.55 -13.60
N ALA A 275 14.31 -7.55 -13.34
CA ALA A 275 13.74 -7.35 -12.03
C ALA A 275 13.13 -8.68 -11.57
N LYS A 276 13.58 -9.17 -10.41
CA LYS A 276 13.14 -10.47 -9.91
C LYS A 276 11.62 -10.42 -9.76
N PRO A 277 10.87 -11.36 -10.37
CA PRO A 277 9.42 -11.40 -10.22
C PRO A 277 9.03 -11.43 -8.75
N ILE A 278 8.08 -10.58 -8.39
CA ILE A 278 7.44 -10.60 -7.07
C ILE A 278 6.22 -11.52 -7.20
N THR A 279 6.22 -12.59 -6.43
CA THR A 279 5.11 -13.54 -6.40
C THR A 279 4.50 -13.54 -5.02
N CYS A 280 3.19 -13.30 -4.95
CA CYS A 280 2.43 -13.37 -3.70
C CYS A 280 1.33 -14.39 -3.86
N ARG A 281 1.07 -15.16 -2.80
CA ARG A 281 0.04 -16.18 -2.77
C ARG A 281 -0.92 -15.89 -1.62
N SER A 282 -2.22 -15.97 -1.90
CA SER A 282 -3.28 -16.00 -0.89
C SER A 282 -3.98 -17.34 -0.95
N TYR A 283 -4.35 -17.82 0.23
CA TYR A 283 -5.04 -19.09 0.37
C TYR A 283 -6.56 -18.90 0.48
N ALA A 284 -7.30 -19.95 0.13
CA ALA A 284 -8.74 -20.01 0.30
C ALA A 284 -9.12 -20.13 1.79
N ARG A 285 -10.41 -19.98 2.10
CA ARG A 285 -10.91 -20.01 3.48
C ARG A 285 -12.15 -20.89 3.62
N VAL A 286 -12.38 -21.40 4.83
CA VAL A 286 -13.63 -22.05 5.22
C VAL A 286 -14.24 -21.36 6.43
N GLY A 287 -15.53 -21.04 6.36
CA GLY A 287 -16.27 -20.50 7.51
C GLY A 287 -16.65 -21.64 8.46
N LEU A 288 -15.98 -21.72 9.61
CA LEU A 288 -16.21 -22.78 10.59
C LEU A 288 -17.42 -22.49 11.46
N MET A 289 -17.65 -21.25 11.89
CA MET A 289 -18.81 -20.89 12.73
C MET A 289 -19.30 -19.46 12.46
N GLY A 290 -20.57 -19.22 12.78
CA GLY A 290 -21.20 -17.90 12.87
C GLY A 290 -21.73 -17.33 11.55
N ASN A 291 -21.32 -17.86 10.39
CA ASN A 291 -21.86 -17.41 9.11
C ASN A 291 -23.34 -17.84 8.95
N PRO A 292 -24.22 -16.95 8.44
CA PRO A 292 -23.93 -15.73 7.67
C PRO A 292 -24.00 -14.40 8.47
N SER A 293 -23.71 -14.40 9.78
CA SER A 293 -23.92 -13.22 10.64
C SER A 293 -22.93 -12.06 10.46
N ASP A 294 -21.85 -12.24 9.70
CA ASP A 294 -20.79 -11.23 9.51
C ASP A 294 -21.29 -9.95 8.85
N GLY A 295 -22.24 -10.04 7.91
CA GLY A 295 -22.91 -8.88 7.31
C GLY A 295 -23.97 -8.21 8.20
N PHE A 296 -24.23 -8.76 9.39
CA PHE A 296 -25.32 -8.36 10.29
C PHE A 296 -24.85 -8.02 11.70
N ASN A 297 -23.61 -7.54 11.83
CA ASN A 297 -22.97 -7.19 13.09
C ASN A 297 -22.78 -8.38 14.06
N GLY A 298 -22.67 -9.60 13.51
CA GLY A 298 -22.45 -10.82 14.27
C GLY A 298 -20.98 -11.15 14.48
N LYS A 299 -20.73 -12.42 14.77
CA LYS A 299 -19.40 -12.98 15.03
C LYS A 299 -19.20 -14.20 14.17
N THR A 300 -17.96 -14.46 13.76
CA THR A 300 -17.61 -15.65 12.97
C THR A 300 -16.26 -16.23 13.36
N ILE A 301 -16.08 -17.52 13.13
CA ILE A 301 -14.75 -18.17 13.14
C ILE A 301 -14.52 -18.75 11.75
N ALA A 302 -13.40 -18.42 11.14
CA ALA A 302 -13.01 -18.96 9.84
C ALA A 302 -11.55 -19.40 9.86
N MET A 303 -11.20 -20.30 8.94
CA MET A 303 -9.85 -20.84 8.82
C MET A 303 -9.36 -20.75 7.39
N THR A 304 -8.11 -20.31 7.22
CA THR A 304 -7.40 -20.36 5.95
C THR A 304 -6.93 -21.78 5.64
N ILE A 305 -7.13 -22.25 4.40
CA ILE A 305 -6.82 -23.60 3.97
C ILE A 305 -5.86 -23.59 2.78
N SER A 306 -4.79 -24.39 2.85
CA SER A 306 -3.75 -24.42 1.81
C SER A 306 -4.10 -25.31 0.62
N ASN A 307 -5.22 -26.04 0.69
CA ASN A 307 -5.76 -26.84 -0.41
C ASN A 307 -5.91 -26.04 -1.70
N PHE A 308 -6.36 -24.79 -1.57
CA PHE A 308 -6.63 -23.91 -2.69
C PHE A 308 -6.02 -22.53 -2.47
N TRP A 309 -5.56 -21.92 -3.55
CA TRP A 309 -4.83 -20.67 -3.55
C TRP A 309 -5.12 -19.85 -4.82
N ALA A 310 -4.87 -18.55 -4.73
CA ALA A 310 -4.55 -17.75 -5.90
C ALA A 310 -3.24 -17.01 -5.70
N GLU A 311 -2.51 -16.91 -6.79
CA GLU A 311 -1.19 -16.33 -6.86
C GLU A 311 -1.19 -15.19 -7.86
N VAL A 312 -0.46 -14.14 -7.56
CA VAL A 312 -0.22 -13.02 -8.44
C VAL A 312 1.27 -12.87 -8.62
N THR A 313 1.69 -12.67 -9.86
CA THR A 313 3.07 -12.35 -10.20
C THR A 313 3.14 -10.95 -10.79
N LEU A 314 3.99 -10.12 -10.20
CA LEU A 314 4.32 -8.78 -10.67
C LEU A 314 5.76 -8.76 -11.17
N VAL A 315 5.96 -8.25 -12.39
CA VAL A 315 7.28 -8.10 -13.01
C VAL A 315 7.39 -6.70 -13.58
N GLU A 316 8.49 -5.99 -13.33
CA GLU A 316 8.75 -4.69 -13.96
C GLU A 316 8.74 -4.83 -15.48
N SER A 317 8.05 -3.91 -16.17
CA SER A 317 7.99 -3.91 -17.64
C SER A 317 7.89 -2.49 -18.19
N PRO A 318 8.27 -2.24 -19.46
CA PRO A 318 8.19 -0.89 -20.04
C PRO A 318 6.76 -0.32 -20.09
N THR A 319 5.75 -1.18 -20.22
CA THR A 319 4.33 -0.83 -20.28
C THR A 319 3.55 -1.54 -19.18
N LEU A 320 2.49 -0.92 -18.68
CA LEU A 320 1.59 -1.54 -17.71
C LEU A 320 0.73 -2.58 -18.45
N VAL A 321 0.88 -3.85 -18.11
CA VAL A 321 0.19 -4.96 -18.78
C VAL A 321 -0.56 -5.80 -17.74
N LEU A 322 -1.86 -5.95 -17.93
CA LEU A 322 -2.66 -6.93 -17.19
C LEU A 322 -2.88 -8.14 -18.11
N VAL A 323 -2.27 -9.28 -17.77
CA VAL A 323 -2.32 -10.49 -18.59
C VAL A 323 -3.61 -11.25 -18.28
N PRO A 324 -4.50 -11.47 -19.27
CA PRO A 324 -5.68 -12.31 -19.09
C PRO A 324 -5.26 -13.75 -18.73
N HIS A 325 -5.97 -14.37 -17.79
CA HIS A 325 -5.71 -15.78 -17.49
C HIS A 325 -6.26 -16.65 -18.63
N PRO A 326 -5.50 -17.61 -19.19
CA PRO A 326 -5.93 -18.40 -20.35
C PRO A 326 -7.28 -19.10 -20.18
N LEU A 327 -7.52 -19.69 -19.00
CA LEU A 327 -8.78 -20.38 -18.67
C LEU A 327 -9.86 -19.46 -18.05
N ASN A 328 -9.48 -18.50 -17.21
CA ASN A 328 -10.43 -17.72 -16.43
C ASN A 328 -10.85 -16.40 -17.08
N ASP A 329 -10.05 -15.88 -18.01
CA ASP A 329 -10.34 -14.73 -18.86
C ASP A 329 -10.05 -15.09 -20.33
N PRO A 330 -10.67 -16.14 -20.90
CA PRO A 330 -10.34 -16.60 -22.25
C PRO A 330 -10.68 -15.53 -23.30
N THR A 331 -9.70 -15.20 -24.13
CA THR A 331 -9.87 -14.30 -25.28
C THR A 331 -9.82 -15.04 -26.61
N GLU A 332 -9.50 -16.33 -26.58
CA GLU A 332 -9.41 -17.22 -27.74
C GLU A 332 -10.21 -18.48 -27.45
N PHE A 333 -11.00 -18.93 -28.41
CA PHE A 333 -11.91 -20.07 -28.30
C PHE A 333 -11.75 -20.98 -29.51
N GLY A 334 -12.00 -22.28 -29.35
CA GLY A 334 -11.86 -23.23 -30.45
C GLY A 334 -12.91 -23.04 -31.55
N SER A 335 -14.08 -22.49 -31.20
CA SER A 335 -15.17 -22.16 -32.14
C SER A 335 -16.20 -21.23 -31.49
N LEU A 336 -17.18 -20.73 -32.26
CA LEU A 336 -18.32 -20.00 -31.72
C LEU A 336 -19.17 -20.87 -30.76
N GLN A 337 -19.28 -22.17 -31.03
CA GLN A 337 -20.00 -23.11 -30.16
C GLN A 337 -19.31 -23.23 -28.79
N ASP A 338 -17.98 -23.26 -28.79
CA ASP A 338 -17.15 -23.31 -27.59
C ASP A 338 -17.35 -22.03 -26.74
N LEU A 339 -17.22 -20.85 -27.38
CA LEU A 339 -17.54 -19.56 -26.77
C LEU A 339 -18.95 -19.53 -26.15
N PHE A 340 -19.96 -20.01 -26.89
CA PHE A 340 -21.35 -20.04 -26.40
C PHE A 340 -21.50 -20.93 -25.15
N CYS A 341 -20.97 -22.15 -25.20
CA CYS A 341 -21.06 -23.11 -24.10
C CYS A 341 -20.34 -22.61 -22.84
N ILE A 342 -19.09 -22.12 -22.99
CA ILE A 342 -18.29 -21.59 -21.89
C ILE A 342 -18.94 -20.34 -21.31
N SER A 343 -19.28 -19.35 -22.13
CA SER A 343 -19.87 -18.09 -21.64
C SER A 343 -21.21 -18.31 -20.95
N ARG A 344 -22.02 -19.27 -21.40
CA ARG A 344 -23.29 -19.62 -20.76
C ARG A 344 -23.09 -20.25 -19.38
N LYS A 345 -22.04 -21.06 -19.21
CA LYS A 345 -21.75 -21.77 -17.96
C LYS A 345 -20.97 -20.90 -16.97
N GLU A 346 -19.94 -20.22 -17.45
CA GLU A 346 -18.94 -19.53 -16.63
C GLU A 346 -19.15 -18.01 -16.54
N GLY A 347 -20.06 -17.47 -17.36
CA GLY A 347 -20.26 -16.04 -17.50
C GLY A 347 -19.16 -15.37 -18.32
N TYR A 348 -19.14 -14.04 -18.25
CA TYR A 348 -18.25 -13.19 -19.06
C TYR A 348 -17.11 -12.55 -18.26
N LEU A 349 -17.14 -12.68 -16.92
CA LEU A 349 -16.30 -11.89 -16.02
C LEU A 349 -15.35 -12.81 -15.26
N GLY A 350 -14.04 -12.69 -15.52
CA GLY A 350 -13.00 -13.40 -14.81
C GLY A 350 -12.23 -12.53 -13.82
N GLY A 351 -10.99 -12.93 -13.52
CA GLY A 351 -10.11 -12.25 -12.56
C GLY A 351 -9.47 -10.97 -13.09
N LEU A 352 -9.44 -10.74 -14.40
CA LEU A 352 -8.85 -9.54 -15.00
C LEU A 352 -9.52 -8.25 -14.49
N ARG A 353 -10.85 -8.25 -14.35
CA ARG A 353 -11.60 -7.10 -13.80
C ARG A 353 -11.17 -6.77 -12.36
N LEU A 354 -10.85 -7.80 -11.57
CA LEU A 354 -10.44 -7.66 -10.17
C LEU A 354 -9.04 -7.07 -10.09
N LEU A 355 -8.12 -7.50 -10.95
CA LEU A 355 -6.79 -6.90 -11.06
C LEU A 355 -6.88 -5.41 -11.44
N GLN A 356 -7.68 -5.08 -12.44
CA GLN A 356 -7.85 -3.69 -12.90
C GLN A 356 -8.46 -2.79 -11.81
N ALA A 357 -9.54 -3.24 -11.17
CA ALA A 357 -10.18 -2.52 -10.07
C ALA A 357 -9.21 -2.32 -8.89
N THR A 358 -8.43 -3.35 -8.57
CA THR A 358 -7.44 -3.27 -7.48
C THR A 358 -6.34 -2.25 -7.80
N CYS A 359 -5.77 -2.26 -9.01
CA CYS A 359 -4.78 -1.25 -9.43
C CYS A 359 -5.35 0.18 -9.36
N LYS A 360 -6.59 0.39 -9.81
CA LYS A 360 -7.27 1.69 -9.73
C LYS A 360 -7.45 2.15 -8.28
N LYS A 361 -7.99 1.28 -7.41
CA LYS A 361 -8.22 1.59 -6.00
C LYS A 361 -6.91 1.78 -5.25
N PHE A 362 -5.85 1.04 -5.59
CA PHE A 362 -4.51 1.22 -5.04
C PHE A 362 -3.96 2.61 -5.38
N HIS A 363 -4.00 3.02 -6.65
CA HIS A 363 -3.59 4.37 -7.04
C HIS A 363 -4.40 5.45 -6.29
N GLN A 364 -5.72 5.28 -6.17
CA GLN A 364 -6.56 6.21 -5.41
C GLN A 364 -6.22 6.23 -3.92
N PHE A 365 -5.95 5.06 -3.33
CA PHE A 365 -5.56 4.92 -1.93
C PHE A 365 -4.25 5.65 -1.66
N CYS A 366 -3.21 5.38 -2.46
CA CYS A 366 -1.91 6.06 -2.34
C CYS A 366 -2.06 7.58 -2.47
N SER A 367 -2.84 8.04 -3.46
CA SER A 367 -3.10 9.47 -3.63
C SER A 367 -3.82 10.10 -2.43
N LYS A 368 -4.76 9.40 -1.79
CA LYS A 368 -5.47 9.91 -0.59
C LYS A 368 -4.57 9.89 0.66
N GLN A 369 -3.68 8.90 0.76
CA GLN A 369 -2.78 8.70 1.88
C GLN A 369 -1.44 9.44 1.73
N GLY A 370 -1.29 10.32 0.73
CA GLY A 370 -0.02 11.03 0.54
C GLY A 370 1.17 10.10 0.29
N ILE A 371 0.93 8.96 -0.35
CA ILE A 371 1.97 8.02 -0.78
C ILE A 371 2.18 8.27 -2.27
N ALA A 372 3.38 8.72 -2.64
CA ALA A 372 3.72 8.84 -4.05
C ALA A 372 4.02 7.47 -4.66
N LEU A 373 3.53 7.27 -5.88
CA LEU A 373 3.86 6.12 -6.70
C LEU A 373 4.91 6.49 -7.73
N THR A 374 5.83 5.55 -7.99
CA THR A 374 6.78 5.68 -9.10
C THR A 374 6.04 5.52 -10.43
N LYS A 375 6.53 6.12 -11.53
CA LYS A 375 5.98 5.87 -12.89
C LYS A 375 6.47 4.55 -13.50
N GLN A 376 7.07 3.66 -12.71
CA GLN A 376 7.50 2.36 -13.21
C GLN A 376 6.29 1.52 -13.55
N ASN A 377 6.31 0.97 -14.76
CA ASN A 377 5.28 0.09 -15.25
C ASN A 377 5.58 -1.36 -14.86
N PHE A 378 4.55 -2.21 -14.90
CA PHE A 378 4.68 -3.60 -14.54
C PHE A 378 3.70 -4.48 -15.33
N THR A 379 4.08 -5.75 -15.48
CA THR A 379 3.23 -6.81 -15.98
C THR A 379 2.67 -7.58 -14.80
N LEU A 380 1.36 -7.72 -14.79
CA LEU A 380 0.61 -8.39 -13.74
C LEU A 380 -0.13 -9.58 -14.33
N LYS A 381 0.10 -10.76 -13.76
CA LYS A 381 -0.64 -11.98 -14.08
C LYS A 381 -1.10 -12.66 -12.80
N TYR A 382 -2.12 -13.50 -12.91
CA TYR A 382 -2.59 -14.31 -11.79
C TYR A 382 -2.80 -15.76 -12.23
N ASP A 383 -2.77 -16.66 -11.25
CA ASP A 383 -3.09 -18.07 -11.40
C ASP A 383 -3.89 -18.54 -10.18
N THR A 384 -4.73 -19.55 -10.32
CA THR A 384 -5.52 -20.10 -9.21
C THR A 384 -5.96 -21.53 -9.46
N ASN A 385 -5.98 -22.32 -8.39
CA ASN A 385 -6.61 -23.64 -8.38
C ASN A 385 -7.93 -23.65 -7.60
N ILE A 386 -8.46 -22.49 -7.20
CA ILE A 386 -9.73 -22.40 -6.47
C ILE A 386 -10.87 -22.70 -7.44
N PRO A 387 -11.68 -23.74 -7.17
CA PRO A 387 -12.83 -24.05 -8.01
C PRO A 387 -13.84 -22.89 -7.94
N ARG A 388 -14.39 -22.49 -9.10
CA ARG A 388 -15.45 -21.47 -9.15
C ARG A 388 -16.64 -21.91 -8.27
N GLN A 389 -17.20 -20.97 -7.52
CA GLN A 389 -18.42 -21.15 -6.70
C GLN A 389 -18.34 -22.14 -5.51
N VAL A 390 -17.16 -22.69 -5.19
CA VAL A 390 -16.97 -23.66 -4.08
C VAL A 390 -16.49 -22.99 -2.79
N VAL A 391 -15.49 -22.12 -2.95
CA VAL A 391 -15.03 -21.17 -1.95
C VAL A 391 -15.00 -19.83 -2.67
N ASN A 392 -15.59 -18.79 -2.08
CA ASN A 392 -15.78 -17.50 -2.75
C ASN A 392 -14.51 -17.09 -3.53
N PRO A 393 -14.62 -16.84 -4.85
CA PRO A 393 -13.50 -16.43 -5.69
C PRO A 393 -13.18 -14.95 -5.40
N GLN A 394 -12.67 -14.68 -4.21
CA GLN A 394 -12.20 -13.37 -3.76
C GLN A 394 -10.67 -13.17 -3.79
N PRO A 395 -9.80 -14.09 -4.26
CA PRO A 395 -8.41 -14.03 -3.85
C PRO A 395 -7.60 -13.06 -4.71
N SER A 396 -8.07 -12.56 -5.85
CA SER A 396 -7.25 -11.66 -6.71
C SER A 396 -7.05 -10.26 -6.13
N ALA A 397 -8.04 -9.68 -5.43
CA ALA A 397 -7.86 -8.41 -4.71
C ALA A 397 -6.95 -8.59 -3.47
N VAL A 398 -7.09 -9.72 -2.77
CA VAL A 398 -6.26 -10.07 -1.61
C VAL A 398 -4.81 -10.32 -2.03
N THR A 399 -4.60 -11.12 -3.07
CA THR A 399 -3.26 -11.51 -3.50
C THR A 399 -2.50 -10.33 -4.11
N LEU A 400 -3.18 -9.43 -4.84
CA LEU A 400 -2.53 -8.22 -5.37
C LEU A 400 -2.13 -7.25 -4.24
N HIS A 401 -2.94 -7.18 -3.18
CA HIS A 401 -2.60 -6.39 -2.01
C HIS A 401 -1.24 -6.82 -1.42
N SER A 402 -0.97 -8.12 -1.34
CA SER A 402 0.27 -8.65 -0.76
C SER A 402 1.52 -8.26 -1.56
N CYS A 403 1.39 -7.88 -2.83
CA CYS A 403 2.49 -7.54 -3.73
C CYS A 403 2.78 -6.04 -3.84
N LEU A 404 1.81 -5.17 -3.55
CA LEU A 404 1.90 -3.73 -3.81
C LEU A 404 2.27 -2.91 -2.57
N THR A 405 3.42 -3.14 -1.91
CA THR A 405 3.90 -2.37 -0.72
C THR A 405 2.88 -2.10 0.42
N LEU A 406 1.66 -2.67 0.36
CA LEU A 406 0.62 -2.57 1.39
C LEU A 406 0.92 -3.51 2.56
N GLN A 407 2.02 -4.26 2.53
CA GLN A 407 2.48 -5.06 3.67
C GLN A 407 2.78 -4.17 4.88
N ASP A 408 3.21 -2.93 4.63
CA ASP A 408 3.50 -1.94 5.66
C ASP A 408 2.23 -1.37 6.34
N LEU A 409 1.04 -1.64 5.78
CA LEU A 409 -0.21 -1.19 6.39
C LEU A 409 -0.70 -2.15 7.49
N PRO A 410 -1.36 -1.62 8.54
CA PRO A 410 -2.03 -2.45 9.53
C PRO A 410 -3.02 -3.43 8.87
N LYS A 411 -3.04 -4.69 9.35
CA LYS A 411 -3.92 -5.75 8.85
C LYS A 411 -5.40 -5.35 8.71
N PRO A 412 -6.03 -4.61 9.66
CA PRO A 412 -7.42 -4.17 9.49
C PRO A 412 -7.62 -3.24 8.29
N ILE A 413 -6.66 -2.36 8.02
CA ILE A 413 -6.72 -1.41 6.90
C ILE A 413 -6.57 -2.15 5.56
N ARG A 414 -5.68 -3.15 5.50
CA ARG A 414 -5.53 -4.05 4.34
C ARG A 414 -6.85 -4.77 4.03
N ALA A 415 -7.50 -5.33 5.04
CA ALA A 415 -8.79 -5.99 4.91
C ALA A 415 -9.89 -5.02 4.39
N ASN A 416 -9.95 -3.81 4.93
CA ASN A 416 -10.91 -2.80 4.45
C ASN A 416 -10.61 -2.34 3.00
N PHE A 417 -9.34 -2.24 2.61
CA PHE A 417 -8.97 -1.92 1.22
C PHE A 417 -9.54 -2.96 0.24
N ILE A 418 -9.39 -4.26 0.55
CA ILE A 418 -9.94 -5.35 -0.27
C ILE A 418 -11.46 -5.22 -0.39
N LEU A 419 -12.16 -5.00 0.74
CA LEU A 419 -13.60 -4.80 0.75
C LEU A 419 -14.03 -3.64 -0.16
N ASN A 420 -13.29 -2.54 -0.15
CA ASN A 420 -13.57 -1.36 -0.98
C ASN A 420 -13.35 -1.60 -2.49
N VAL A 421 -12.50 -2.55 -2.87
CA VAL A 421 -12.38 -2.98 -4.28
C VAL A 421 -13.63 -3.72 -4.71
N GLU A 422 -14.12 -4.63 -3.87
CA GLU A 422 -15.27 -5.46 -4.20
C GLU A 422 -16.57 -4.64 -4.20
N THR A 423 -16.79 -3.85 -3.15
CA THR A 423 -18.05 -3.15 -2.91
C THR A 423 -18.13 -1.79 -3.60
N ASP A 424 -17.19 -0.87 -3.36
CA ASP A 424 -17.27 0.48 -3.92
C ASP A 424 -16.97 0.53 -5.44
N GLU A 425 -16.06 -0.33 -5.92
CA GLU A 425 -15.57 -0.26 -7.29
C GLU A 425 -16.28 -1.26 -8.21
N LEU A 426 -16.44 -2.51 -7.77
CA LEU A 426 -17.05 -3.57 -8.57
C LEU A 426 -18.52 -3.84 -8.22
N PHE A 427 -19.06 -3.21 -7.18
CA PHE A 427 -20.44 -3.40 -6.70
C PHE A 427 -20.80 -4.87 -6.42
N ILE A 428 -19.80 -5.66 -6.03
CA ILE A 428 -19.96 -7.05 -5.62
C ILE A 428 -20.45 -7.06 -4.17
N THR A 429 -21.53 -7.80 -3.90
CA THR A 429 -21.97 -8.05 -2.52
C THR A 429 -20.98 -9.00 -1.86
N ALA A 430 -20.18 -8.48 -0.92
CA ALA A 430 -19.13 -9.23 -0.24
C ALA A 430 -19.44 -9.39 1.25
N GLY A 431 -19.22 -10.60 1.77
CA GLY A 431 -19.25 -10.86 3.22
C GLY A 431 -18.04 -10.23 3.90
N LEU A 432 -18.22 -9.80 5.15
CA LEU A 432 -17.09 -9.24 5.88
C LEU A 432 -16.08 -10.35 6.18
N GLN A 433 -16.41 -11.55 6.64
CA GLN A 433 -15.37 -12.47 7.16
C GLN A 433 -14.21 -12.80 6.18
N ASP A 434 -14.50 -12.83 4.88
CA ASP A 434 -13.63 -13.36 3.83
C ASP A 434 -12.27 -12.66 3.74
N ARG A 435 -12.31 -11.34 3.54
CA ARG A 435 -11.09 -10.53 3.43
C ARG A 435 -10.26 -10.45 4.72
N VAL A 436 -10.87 -10.70 5.89
CA VAL A 436 -10.12 -10.68 7.16
C VAL A 436 -9.38 -11.97 7.36
N VAL A 437 -10.03 -13.13 7.20
CA VAL A 437 -9.33 -14.41 7.39
C VAL A 437 -8.19 -14.57 6.38
N GLN A 438 -8.35 -14.06 5.15
CA GLN A 438 -7.29 -14.11 4.15
C GLN A 438 -6.13 -13.14 4.42
N VAL A 439 -6.35 -12.03 5.14
CA VAL A 439 -5.28 -11.10 5.56
C VAL A 439 -4.61 -11.52 6.88
N TYR A 440 -5.40 -12.07 7.80
CA TYR A 440 -4.91 -12.48 9.12
C TYR A 440 -4.22 -13.83 9.08
N GLU A 441 -4.72 -14.72 8.20
CA GLU A 441 -4.30 -16.11 8.01
C GLU A 441 -4.47 -16.99 9.28
N GLY A 442 -4.44 -18.30 9.09
CA GLY A 442 -4.68 -19.26 10.18
C GLY A 442 -6.15 -19.39 10.57
N LEU A 443 -6.40 -19.63 11.86
CA LEU A 443 -7.71 -19.74 12.47
C LEU A 443 -8.04 -18.42 13.18
N VAL A 444 -9.13 -17.76 12.77
CA VAL A 444 -9.43 -16.39 13.22
C VAL A 444 -10.86 -16.29 13.73
N TYR A 445 -11.00 -15.82 14.97
CA TYR A 445 -12.26 -15.34 15.53
C TYR A 445 -12.44 -13.86 15.17
N MET A 446 -13.63 -13.50 14.68
CA MET A 446 -13.94 -12.17 14.19
C MET A 446 -15.24 -11.67 14.80
N ASP A 447 -15.19 -10.49 15.41
CA ASP A 447 -16.33 -9.79 16.00
C ASP A 447 -16.64 -8.53 15.19
N PHE A 448 -17.78 -8.53 14.50
CA PHE A 448 -18.25 -7.42 13.68
C PHE A 448 -19.32 -6.60 14.38
N SER A 449 -19.40 -6.66 15.72
CA SER A 449 -20.42 -5.94 16.47
C SER A 449 -20.47 -4.45 16.11
N LYS A 450 -21.70 -3.93 16.04
CA LYS A 450 -21.98 -2.59 15.54
C LYS A 450 -21.14 -1.52 16.24
N LYS A 451 -21.00 -1.65 17.57
CA LYS A 451 -20.18 -0.76 18.40
C LYS A 451 -18.73 -0.69 17.91
N LEU A 452 -18.07 -1.83 17.69
CA LEU A 452 -16.69 -1.88 17.21
C LEU A 452 -16.59 -1.27 15.80
N MET A 453 -17.49 -1.67 14.90
CA MET A 453 -17.48 -1.16 13.53
C MET A 453 -17.66 0.36 13.47
N GLU A 454 -18.51 0.94 14.32
CA GLU A 454 -18.74 2.40 14.41
C GLU A 454 -17.59 3.15 15.10
N GLU A 455 -16.99 2.59 16.15
CA GLU A 455 -15.95 3.26 16.94
C GLU A 455 -14.59 3.33 16.23
N GLN A 456 -14.17 2.27 15.53
CA GLN A 456 -12.83 2.19 14.93
C GLN A 456 -12.84 1.88 13.41
N GLY A 457 -14.00 1.66 12.80
CA GLY A 457 -14.13 1.40 11.35
C GLY A 457 -13.80 -0.03 10.91
N TYR A 458 -13.57 -0.95 11.86
CA TYR A 458 -13.31 -2.37 11.63
C TYR A 458 -13.63 -3.20 12.89
N GLY A 459 -13.85 -4.50 12.74
CA GLY A 459 -14.17 -5.41 13.83
C GLY A 459 -12.96 -5.79 14.69
N ASN A 460 -13.18 -6.57 15.75
CA ASN A 460 -12.08 -7.14 16.55
C ASN A 460 -11.73 -8.54 16.01
N TYR A 461 -10.45 -8.74 15.66
CA TYR A 461 -9.98 -9.95 14.99
C TYR A 461 -8.88 -10.61 15.82
N VAL A 462 -9.12 -11.85 16.25
CA VAL A 462 -8.25 -12.59 17.18
C VAL A 462 -7.82 -13.90 16.55
N SER A 463 -6.52 -14.08 16.37
CA SER A 463 -5.95 -15.38 15.98
C SER A 463 -6.11 -16.38 17.11
N LEU A 464 -6.59 -17.58 16.79
CA LEU A 464 -6.77 -18.69 17.71
C LEU A 464 -5.63 -19.71 17.55
N ASP A 465 -5.41 -20.52 18.58
CA ASP A 465 -4.47 -21.63 18.51
C ASP A 465 -4.93 -22.67 17.48
N MET A 466 -3.97 -23.16 16.70
CA MET A 466 -4.17 -24.17 15.66
C MET A 466 -3.51 -25.51 16.01
N SER A 467 -2.88 -25.60 17.18
CA SER A 467 -2.27 -26.83 17.68
C SER A 467 -3.34 -27.87 17.94
N ASP A 468 -3.07 -29.12 17.53
CA ASP A 468 -3.95 -30.26 17.78
C ASP A 468 -5.37 -30.16 17.19
N LEU A 469 -5.59 -29.31 16.18
CA LEU A 469 -6.88 -29.22 15.50
C LEU A 469 -7.32 -30.59 14.95
N PRO A 470 -8.62 -30.95 15.07
CA PRO A 470 -9.11 -32.18 14.50
C PRO A 470 -9.14 -32.11 12.96
N LEU A 471 -9.23 -33.27 12.32
CA LEU A 471 -9.26 -33.35 10.86
C LEU A 471 -10.64 -32.90 10.34
N PHE A 472 -10.69 -31.68 9.81
CA PHE A 472 -11.85 -31.19 9.07
C PHE A 472 -11.84 -31.69 7.62
N TRP A 473 -13.02 -31.72 7.01
CA TRP A 473 -13.19 -32.10 5.61
C TRP A 473 -14.08 -31.09 4.89
N LEU A 474 -13.90 -30.99 3.57
CA LEU A 474 -14.68 -30.16 2.66
C LEU A 474 -15.23 -31.04 1.55
N ALA A 475 -16.52 -30.89 1.25
CA ALA A 475 -17.13 -31.47 0.06
C ALA A 475 -17.91 -30.42 -0.72
N TYR A 476 -17.96 -30.54 -2.05
CA TYR A 476 -18.60 -29.56 -2.90
C TYR A 476 -19.12 -30.15 -4.20
N LEU A 477 -20.08 -29.45 -4.80
CA LEU A 477 -20.69 -29.84 -6.07
C LEU A 477 -19.74 -29.51 -7.23
N SER A 478 -19.63 -30.44 -8.18
CA SER A 478 -18.82 -30.26 -9.39
C SER A 478 -19.41 -29.23 -10.37
N ASP A 479 -20.72 -29.00 -10.30
CA ASP A 479 -21.46 -28.02 -11.13
C ASP A 479 -22.55 -27.34 -10.28
N PRO A 480 -22.19 -26.37 -9.43
CA PRO A 480 -23.16 -25.72 -8.54
C PRO A 480 -24.08 -24.81 -9.34
N SER A 481 -25.39 -24.86 -9.04
CA SER A 481 -26.37 -23.91 -9.58
C SER A 481 -26.09 -22.50 -9.05
N ASP A 482 -26.24 -21.48 -9.92
CA ASP A 482 -25.97 -20.06 -9.68
C ASP A 482 -26.51 -19.52 -8.34
N SER A 483 -25.67 -19.55 -7.30
CA SER A 483 -26.03 -19.17 -5.92
C SER A 483 -26.17 -17.65 -5.75
N GLY A 484 -25.74 -16.85 -6.73
CA GLY A 484 -25.78 -15.39 -6.70
C GLY A 484 -27.18 -14.76 -6.79
N ARG A 485 -28.20 -15.52 -7.18
CA ARG A 485 -29.58 -15.01 -7.30
C ARG A 485 -30.43 -15.15 -6.04
N ILE A 486 -29.96 -15.84 -5.00
CA ILE A 486 -30.80 -16.27 -3.88
C ILE A 486 -30.56 -15.45 -2.59
N HIS A 487 -30.43 -14.13 -2.70
CA HIS A 487 -30.25 -13.25 -1.53
C HIS A 487 -31.22 -12.06 -1.44
N SER A 488 -32.37 -12.10 -2.13
CA SER A 488 -33.33 -10.98 -2.12
C SER A 488 -34.35 -10.98 -0.98
N ASP A 489 -34.67 -12.13 -0.37
CA ASP A 489 -35.90 -12.21 0.47
C ASP A 489 -35.67 -12.14 1.99
N VAL A 490 -34.42 -12.27 2.47
CA VAL A 490 -34.13 -12.32 3.92
C VAL A 490 -34.33 -10.96 4.60
N ARG A 491 -34.06 -9.85 3.89
CA ARG A 491 -34.28 -8.49 4.44
C ARG A 491 -35.75 -8.19 4.74
N GLN A 492 -36.70 -8.90 4.14
CA GLN A 492 -38.13 -8.69 4.38
C GLN A 492 -38.61 -9.27 5.73
N ARG A 493 -37.82 -10.14 6.40
CA ARG A 493 -38.16 -10.78 7.69
C ARG A 493 -37.31 -10.23 8.86
N TRP A 494 -37.28 -8.91 9.01
CA TRP A 494 -36.31 -8.19 9.84
C TRP A 494 -36.20 -8.67 11.32
N LEU A 495 -37.31 -8.89 12.02
CA LEU A 495 -37.30 -9.21 13.45
C LEU A 495 -36.72 -10.60 13.77
N SER A 496 -37.14 -11.64 13.04
CA SER A 496 -36.63 -13.01 13.22
C SER A 496 -35.16 -13.14 12.82
N VAL A 497 -34.72 -12.31 11.86
CA VAL A 497 -33.31 -12.26 11.45
C VAL A 497 -32.43 -11.69 12.56
N VAL A 498 -32.84 -10.60 13.22
CA VAL A 498 -32.03 -9.99 14.30
C VAL A 498 -31.79 -10.95 15.46
N GLU A 499 -32.82 -11.69 15.88
CA GLU A 499 -32.68 -12.68 16.96
C GLU A 499 -31.75 -13.83 16.55
N ALA A 500 -31.94 -14.38 15.35
CA ALA A 500 -31.04 -15.42 14.84
C ALA A 500 -29.58 -14.95 14.74
N MET A 501 -29.31 -13.69 14.37
CA MET A 501 -27.95 -13.14 14.33
C MET A 501 -27.30 -13.07 15.72
N LYS A 502 -28.07 -12.79 16.78
CA LYS A 502 -27.58 -12.89 18.15
C LYS A 502 -27.25 -14.33 18.52
N THR A 503 -28.11 -15.28 18.18
CA THR A 503 -27.86 -16.70 18.43
C THR A 503 -26.63 -17.20 17.65
N PHE A 504 -26.42 -16.77 16.40
CA PHE A 504 -25.17 -17.08 15.68
C PHE A 504 -23.93 -16.55 16.40
N ALA A 505 -24.01 -15.33 16.95
CA ALA A 505 -22.92 -14.74 17.71
C ALA A 505 -22.63 -15.54 19.00
N GLU A 506 -23.67 -15.95 19.74
CA GLU A 506 -23.55 -16.79 20.94
C GLU A 506 -22.97 -18.17 20.63
N LEU A 507 -23.43 -18.84 19.57
CA LEU A 507 -22.87 -20.12 19.12
C LEU A 507 -21.39 -19.97 18.74
N THR A 508 -21.01 -18.81 18.19
CA THR A 508 -19.61 -18.53 17.83
C THR A 508 -18.74 -18.34 19.07
N ASP A 509 -19.24 -17.66 20.10
CA ASP A 509 -18.54 -17.53 21.39
C ASP A 509 -18.36 -18.89 22.06
N GLN A 510 -19.40 -19.73 22.08
CA GLN A 510 -19.32 -21.09 22.61
C GLN A 510 -18.33 -21.95 21.83
N ALA A 511 -18.31 -21.83 20.49
CA ALA A 511 -17.36 -22.57 19.67
C ALA A 511 -15.92 -22.10 19.88
N ARG A 512 -15.70 -20.81 20.17
CA ARG A 512 -14.39 -20.30 20.58
C ARG A 512 -13.92 -20.99 21.86
N THR A 513 -14.79 -21.10 22.87
CA THR A 513 -14.48 -21.84 24.11
C THR A 513 -14.20 -23.31 23.84
N ALA A 514 -15.02 -23.98 23.03
CA ALA A 514 -14.80 -25.39 22.67
C ALA A 514 -13.46 -25.61 21.94
N LEU A 515 -13.05 -24.69 21.05
CA LEU A 515 -11.73 -24.72 20.41
C LEU A 515 -10.59 -24.53 21.42
N GLN A 516 -10.74 -23.62 22.37
CA GLN A 516 -9.74 -23.36 23.42
C GLN A 516 -9.56 -24.55 24.37
N ASP A 517 -10.68 -25.16 24.76
CA ASP A 517 -10.71 -26.29 25.68
C ASP A 517 -10.47 -27.65 24.98
N ARG A 518 -10.34 -27.63 23.64
CA ARG A 518 -10.18 -28.82 22.78
C ARG A 518 -11.34 -29.80 22.89
N ASP A 519 -12.54 -29.29 23.17
CA ASP A 519 -13.76 -30.07 23.21
C ASP A 519 -14.36 -30.21 21.80
N TRP A 520 -13.82 -31.17 21.05
CA TRP A 520 -14.22 -31.43 19.67
C TRP A 520 -15.65 -31.98 19.56
N SER A 521 -16.17 -32.60 20.61
CA SER A 521 -17.55 -33.11 20.64
C SER A 521 -18.54 -31.96 20.72
N SER A 522 -18.30 -31.01 21.62
CA SER A 522 -19.09 -29.78 21.70
C SER A 522 -18.97 -28.94 20.43
N LEU A 523 -17.77 -28.84 19.85
CA LEU A 523 -17.58 -28.12 18.57
C LEU A 523 -18.43 -28.75 17.44
N ALA A 524 -18.45 -30.07 17.33
CA ALA A 524 -19.27 -30.78 16.34
C ALA A 524 -20.76 -30.47 16.52
N GLN A 525 -21.27 -30.52 17.76
CA GLN A 525 -22.67 -30.18 18.06
C GLN A 525 -23.00 -28.73 17.68
N LEU A 526 -22.11 -27.79 18.00
CA LEU A 526 -22.28 -26.37 17.67
C LEU A 526 -22.31 -26.14 16.15
N MET A 527 -21.51 -26.87 15.37
CA MET A 527 -21.53 -26.79 13.90
C MET A 527 -22.89 -27.20 13.33
N ASP A 528 -23.48 -28.30 13.82
CA ASP A 528 -24.82 -28.73 13.43
C ASP A 528 -25.89 -27.72 13.86
N GLN A 529 -25.82 -27.19 15.08
CA GLN A 529 -26.72 -26.14 15.56
C GLN A 529 -26.66 -24.88 14.70
N ASN A 530 -25.46 -24.47 14.28
CA ASN A 530 -25.30 -23.36 13.34
C ASN A 530 -25.98 -23.65 12.01
N PHE A 531 -25.89 -24.88 11.49
CA PHE A 531 -26.57 -25.23 10.25
C PHE A 531 -28.09 -25.22 10.41
N GLU A 532 -28.62 -25.83 11.48
CA GLU A 532 -30.07 -25.85 11.74
C GLU A 532 -30.64 -24.44 11.93
N LEU A 533 -29.92 -23.57 12.65
CA LEU A 533 -30.30 -22.16 12.76
C LEU A 533 -30.33 -21.49 11.38
N ARG A 534 -29.32 -21.71 10.53
CA ARG A 534 -29.31 -21.16 9.17
C ARG A 534 -30.47 -21.69 8.33
N ARG A 535 -30.76 -22.98 8.41
CA ARG A 535 -31.90 -23.62 7.73
C ARG A 535 -33.22 -23.02 8.19
N SER A 536 -33.40 -22.76 9.48
CA SER A 536 -34.61 -22.13 10.01
C SER A 536 -34.83 -20.70 9.48
N VAL A 537 -33.75 -19.94 9.28
CA VAL A 537 -33.82 -18.54 8.81
C VAL A 537 -34.03 -18.45 7.30
N TYR A 538 -33.29 -19.25 6.53
CA TYR A 538 -33.26 -19.16 5.06
C TYR A 538 -34.27 -20.10 4.38
N ALA A 539 -34.76 -21.13 5.07
CA ALA A 539 -35.58 -22.21 4.52
C ALA A 539 -34.89 -23.04 3.42
N ASP A 540 -35.44 -24.22 3.15
CA ASP A 540 -34.85 -25.22 2.26
C ASP A 540 -34.72 -24.73 0.82
N ASP A 541 -35.71 -23.98 0.32
CA ASP A 541 -35.70 -23.42 -1.03
C ASP A 541 -34.52 -22.48 -1.26
N CYS A 542 -34.14 -21.70 -0.25
CA CYS A 542 -33.02 -20.79 -0.34
C CYS A 542 -31.67 -21.52 -0.25
N LEU A 543 -31.60 -22.56 0.59
CA LEU A 543 -30.38 -23.36 0.73
C LEU A 543 -30.13 -24.25 -0.48
N GLY A 544 -31.18 -24.66 -1.18
CA GLY A 544 -31.10 -25.44 -2.41
C GLY A 544 -30.85 -26.94 -2.17
N PRO A 545 -31.40 -27.80 -3.04
CA PRO A 545 -31.44 -29.25 -2.83
C PRO A 545 -30.06 -29.91 -2.80
N GLY A 546 -29.09 -29.40 -3.57
CA GLY A 546 -27.72 -29.95 -3.60
C GLY A 546 -27.00 -29.80 -2.26
N ASN A 547 -27.13 -28.63 -1.62
CA ASN A 547 -26.55 -28.38 -0.31
C ASN A 547 -27.20 -29.25 0.78
N LEU A 548 -28.53 -29.36 0.76
CA LEU A 548 -29.27 -30.20 1.70
C LEU A 548 -28.92 -31.69 1.56
N LYS A 549 -28.73 -32.17 0.33
CA LYS A 549 -28.31 -33.56 0.06
C LYS A 549 -26.92 -33.85 0.63
N MET A 550 -25.96 -32.94 0.44
CA MET A 550 -24.62 -33.08 1.02
C MET A 550 -24.65 -33.11 2.55
N VAL A 551 -25.47 -32.27 3.18
CA VAL A 551 -25.66 -32.26 4.64
C VAL A 551 -26.27 -33.57 5.14
N GLN A 552 -27.34 -34.04 4.50
CA GLN A 552 -27.98 -35.30 4.86
C GLN A 552 -27.03 -36.49 4.74
N LEU A 553 -26.22 -36.52 3.68
CA LEU A 553 -25.23 -37.57 3.46
C LEU A 553 -24.21 -37.61 4.59
N ALA A 554 -23.60 -36.48 4.95
CA ALA A 554 -22.64 -36.43 6.06
C ALA A 554 -23.22 -36.92 7.39
N ARG A 555 -24.48 -36.58 7.67
CA ARG A 555 -25.18 -37.00 8.90
C ARG A 555 -25.43 -38.51 8.98
N GLN A 556 -25.59 -39.20 7.86
CA GLN A 556 -25.71 -40.67 7.85
C GLN A 556 -24.47 -41.36 8.41
N PHE A 557 -23.31 -40.72 8.27
CA PHE A 557 -22.03 -41.18 8.80
C PHE A 557 -21.69 -40.58 10.18
N GLY A 558 -22.62 -39.85 10.81
CA GLY A 558 -22.41 -39.25 12.13
C GLY A 558 -21.44 -38.06 12.13
N SER A 559 -21.21 -37.44 10.98
CA SER A 559 -20.35 -36.27 10.84
C SER A 559 -21.16 -34.98 11.03
N ALA A 560 -20.66 -34.07 11.86
CA ALA A 560 -21.22 -32.72 11.96
C ALA A 560 -20.92 -31.95 10.67
N VAL A 561 -21.86 -31.14 10.21
CA VAL A 561 -21.76 -30.52 8.88
C VAL A 561 -22.48 -29.19 8.83
N LYS A 562 -21.91 -28.25 8.08
CA LYS A 562 -22.55 -26.98 7.75
C LYS A 562 -22.01 -26.38 6.46
N LEU A 563 -22.60 -25.26 6.04
CA LEU A 563 -22.12 -24.51 4.89
C LEU A 563 -20.95 -23.60 5.28
N PRO A 564 -19.79 -23.68 4.61
CA PRO A 564 -18.66 -22.80 4.86
C PRO A 564 -18.88 -21.39 4.29
N GLY A 565 -19.77 -21.23 3.29
CA GLY A 565 -20.03 -19.97 2.59
C GLY A 565 -21.50 -19.77 2.25
N SER A 566 -21.79 -19.08 1.14
CA SER A 566 -23.16 -18.82 0.66
C SER A 566 -23.87 -20.08 0.14
N GLY A 567 -23.14 -21.04 -0.43
CA GLY A 567 -23.65 -22.35 -0.87
C GLY A 567 -22.67 -23.06 -1.81
N GLY A 568 -23.00 -24.27 -2.29
CA GLY A 568 -22.19 -25.04 -3.25
C GLY A 568 -21.15 -25.97 -2.62
N ALA A 569 -20.89 -25.80 -1.32
CA ALA A 569 -19.97 -26.61 -0.53
C ALA A 569 -20.49 -26.84 0.89
N VAL A 570 -19.98 -27.88 1.54
CA VAL A 570 -20.16 -28.19 2.97
C VAL A 570 -18.80 -28.44 3.62
N VAL A 571 -18.67 -28.03 4.87
CA VAL A 571 -17.53 -28.31 5.74
C VAL A 571 -18.03 -29.08 6.95
N GLY A 572 -17.22 -30.02 7.44
CA GLY A 572 -17.63 -30.80 8.60
C GLY A 572 -16.49 -31.37 9.41
N LEU A 573 -16.90 -32.02 10.50
CA LEU A 573 -16.06 -32.63 11.51
C LEU A 573 -16.61 -34.02 11.83
N CYS A 574 -15.82 -35.06 11.49
CA CYS A 574 -16.14 -36.45 11.81
C CYS A 574 -15.08 -36.96 12.80
N LEU A 575 -15.51 -37.29 14.02
CA LEU A 575 -14.60 -37.80 15.05
C LEU A 575 -14.29 -39.29 14.88
N ASP A 576 -15.14 -40.02 14.15
CA ASP A 576 -14.96 -41.43 13.81
C ASP A 576 -14.18 -41.54 12.49
N GLN A 577 -12.95 -42.05 12.57
CA GLN A 577 -12.05 -42.15 11.41
C GLN A 577 -12.49 -43.22 10.40
N GLU A 578 -13.10 -44.32 10.84
CA GLU A 578 -13.57 -45.36 9.92
C GLU A 578 -14.74 -44.84 9.10
N LYS A 579 -15.71 -44.20 9.76
CA LYS A 579 -16.85 -43.57 9.07
C LYS A 579 -16.43 -42.42 8.17
N LEU A 580 -15.35 -41.70 8.50
CA LEU A 580 -14.83 -40.64 7.64
C LEU A 580 -14.34 -41.17 6.29
N VAL A 581 -13.73 -42.36 6.26
CA VAL A 581 -13.29 -43.02 5.02
C VAL A 581 -14.49 -43.48 4.19
N GLU A 582 -15.49 -44.11 4.81
CA GLU A 582 -16.72 -44.53 4.14
C GLU A 582 -17.51 -43.32 3.61
N MET A 583 -17.61 -42.26 4.40
CA MET A 583 -18.28 -41.01 4.02
C MET A 583 -17.62 -40.38 2.80
N ARG A 584 -16.28 -40.36 2.72
CA ARG A 584 -15.56 -39.88 1.55
C ARG A 584 -15.99 -40.63 0.29
N GLN A 585 -16.06 -41.95 0.35
CA GLN A 585 -16.50 -42.78 -0.79
C GLN A 585 -17.95 -42.44 -1.17
N ALA A 586 -18.85 -42.32 -0.18
CA ALA A 586 -20.25 -41.98 -0.43
C ALA A 586 -20.42 -40.60 -1.09
N PHE A 587 -19.64 -39.59 -0.69
CA PHE A 587 -19.64 -38.28 -1.36
C PHE A 587 -19.18 -38.38 -2.82
N GLN A 588 -18.13 -39.16 -3.08
CA GLN A 588 -17.60 -39.37 -4.43
C GLN A 588 -18.60 -40.12 -5.32
N GLU A 589 -19.26 -41.16 -4.80
CA GLU A 589 -20.33 -41.89 -5.49
C GLU A 589 -21.55 -41.00 -5.75
N ALA A 590 -21.82 -40.03 -4.87
CA ALA A 590 -22.87 -39.03 -5.06
C ALA A 590 -22.49 -37.91 -6.06
N GLY A 591 -21.32 -37.98 -6.69
CA GLY A 591 -20.83 -37.01 -7.69
C GLY A 591 -20.27 -35.71 -7.10
N CYS A 592 -20.02 -35.67 -5.79
CA CYS A 592 -19.38 -34.55 -5.11
C CYS A 592 -17.86 -34.72 -5.13
N VAL A 593 -17.15 -33.60 -5.11
CA VAL A 593 -15.71 -33.61 -4.81
C VAL A 593 -15.54 -33.58 -3.30
N PHE A 594 -14.62 -34.39 -2.78
CA PHE A 594 -14.30 -34.47 -1.36
C PHE A 594 -12.80 -34.29 -1.14
N CYS A 595 -12.41 -33.43 -0.20
CA CYS A 595 -11.03 -33.29 0.23
C CYS A 595 -10.92 -33.12 1.75
N PHE A 596 -9.82 -33.62 2.32
CA PHE A 596 -9.43 -33.27 3.68
C PHE A 596 -8.88 -31.85 3.69
N ILE A 597 -9.29 -31.07 4.69
CA ILE A 597 -8.79 -29.70 4.84
C ILE A 597 -7.35 -29.77 5.35
N VAL A 598 -6.48 -28.99 4.70
CA VAL A 598 -5.10 -28.73 5.12
C VAL A 598 -5.07 -27.30 5.66
N PRO A 599 -5.11 -27.09 6.99
CA PRO A 599 -5.02 -25.76 7.57
C PRO A 599 -3.72 -25.06 7.18
N TYR A 600 -3.79 -23.77 6.83
CA TYR A 600 -2.60 -22.96 6.62
C TYR A 600 -2.19 -22.28 7.93
N ASN A 601 -1.02 -22.65 8.47
CA ASN A 601 -0.48 -22.03 9.69
C ASN A 601 0.60 -20.98 9.34
N PRO A 602 0.34 -19.68 9.52
CA PRO A 602 1.31 -18.64 9.20
C PRO A 602 2.57 -18.69 10.08
N SER A 603 2.49 -19.27 11.29
CA SER A 603 3.60 -19.34 12.25
C SER A 603 4.64 -20.43 11.91
N ALA A 604 4.30 -21.36 11.03
CA ALA A 604 5.20 -22.44 10.63
C ALA A 604 6.30 -21.98 9.65
N HIS A 605 6.10 -20.87 8.94
CA HIS A 605 7.01 -20.37 7.90
C HIS A 605 8.10 -19.42 8.42
N THR A 606 8.01 -18.93 9.65
CA THR A 606 9.06 -18.08 10.26
C THR A 606 10.36 -18.82 10.57
N VAL A 607 10.39 -20.16 10.47
CA VAL A 607 11.58 -20.98 10.80
C VAL A 607 12.46 -21.27 9.57
N SER A 608 11.99 -21.06 8.33
CA SER A 608 12.70 -21.48 7.11
C SER A 608 13.26 -20.34 6.24
N GLY A 609 13.28 -19.09 6.74
CA GLY A 609 13.69 -17.90 5.97
C GLY A 609 15.12 -17.40 6.19
N GLN A 610 15.93 -18.09 7.01
CA GLN A 610 17.36 -17.78 7.16
C GLN A 610 18.19 -18.84 6.44
N HIS A 611 18.37 -18.71 5.12
CA HIS A 611 19.54 -19.24 4.40
C HIS A 611 19.77 -18.46 3.09
#